data_AF-A0A0L9VFX3-F1
#
_entry.id   AF-A0A0L9VFX3-F1
#
_cell.length_a   1.000
_cell.length_b   1.000
_cell.length_c   1.000
_cell.angle_alpha   90.00
_cell.angle_beta   90.00
_cell.angle_gamma   90.00
#
_symmetry.space_group_name_H-M   'P 1'
#
loop_
_entity.id
_entity.type
_entity.pdbx_description
1 polymer ?
#
loop_
_entity_poly.entity_id
_entity_poly.type
_entity_poly.pdbx_seq_one_letter_code
_entity_poly.pdbx_strand_id
1 'polypeptide(L)'
;MGFFHPFFAFFLLFLSFYFLTTPTLAWPQSHGPNAVVDIRNDLPNNTKVQLELGCDKSPFIYLKLCHHRNSTITEDQDSKCTAEWLPSFTTWDVYHAKRDKGHQTVYWSIRKDGFYHSWDGSNWKLLEKWYTE
;
A
#
# COMPACT_ATOMS: atom_id res chain seq x y z
N MET A 1 -37.17 -46.72 -52.39
CA MET A 1 -37.35 -45.57 -51.48
C MET A 1 -36.41 -45.75 -50.31
N GLY A 2 -35.62 -44.72 -50.03
CA GLY A 2 -34.33 -44.80 -49.33
C GLY A 2 -34.38 -45.20 -47.86
N PHE A 3 -33.41 -46.00 -47.48
CA PHE A 3 -33.11 -46.45 -46.13
C PHE A 3 -32.30 -45.34 -45.44
N PHE A 4 -32.90 -44.61 -44.48
CA PHE A 4 -32.17 -43.63 -43.66
C PHE A 4 -31.97 -44.19 -42.24
N HIS A 5 -30.73 -44.52 -41.93
CA HIS A 5 -30.25 -45.00 -40.63
C HIS A 5 -30.34 -43.89 -39.56
N PRO A 6 -30.77 -44.20 -38.31
CA PRO A 6 -30.87 -43.22 -37.22
C PRO A 6 -29.53 -42.99 -36.49
N PHE A 7 -28.39 -43.30 -37.11
CA PHE A 7 -27.08 -43.23 -36.44
C PHE A 7 -26.44 -41.83 -36.47
N PHE A 8 -26.94 -40.90 -37.30
CA PHE A 8 -26.31 -39.59 -37.46
C PHE A 8 -26.64 -38.59 -36.33
N ALA A 9 -27.77 -38.77 -35.64
CA ALA A 9 -28.21 -37.85 -34.59
C ALA A 9 -27.49 -38.05 -33.25
N PHE A 10 -26.91 -39.24 -33.00
CA PHE A 10 -26.25 -39.55 -31.73
C PHE A 10 -24.82 -38.99 -31.64
N PHE A 11 -24.15 -38.74 -32.78
CA PHE A 11 -22.77 -38.29 -32.80
C PHE A 11 -22.60 -36.80 -32.46
N LEU A 12 -23.65 -35.98 -32.64
CA LEU A 12 -23.60 -34.54 -32.38
C LEU A 12 -23.80 -34.15 -30.91
N LEU A 13 -24.42 -35.01 -30.09
CA LEU A 13 -24.61 -34.74 -28.65
C LEU A 13 -23.37 -35.04 -27.81
N PHE A 14 -22.41 -35.83 -28.30
CA PHE A 14 -21.18 -36.14 -27.57
C PHE A 14 -20.09 -35.08 -27.73
N LEU A 15 -20.13 -34.23 -28.77
CA LEU A 15 -19.13 -33.18 -28.98
C LEU A 15 -19.41 -31.88 -28.20
N SER A 16 -20.64 -31.64 -27.74
CA SER A 16 -20.99 -30.44 -26.98
C SER A 16 -20.57 -30.49 -25.51
N PHE A 17 -20.26 -31.68 -24.96
CA PHE A 17 -19.83 -31.84 -23.57
C PHE A 17 -18.33 -31.58 -23.34
N TYR A 18 -17.52 -31.39 -24.38
CA TYR A 18 -16.08 -31.14 -24.23
C TYR A 18 -15.70 -29.66 -24.01
N PHE A 19 -16.66 -28.73 -23.94
CA PHE A 19 -16.39 -27.29 -23.85
C PHE A 19 -16.64 -26.64 -22.49
N LEU A 20 -16.89 -27.40 -21.43
CA LEU A 20 -17.30 -26.83 -20.14
C LEU A 20 -16.51 -27.36 -18.95
N THR A 21 -15.18 -27.31 -18.98
CA THR A 21 -14.36 -27.10 -17.77
C THR A 21 -12.92 -26.79 -18.17
N THR A 22 -12.61 -25.52 -18.45
CA THR A 22 -11.27 -25.04 -18.13
C THR A 22 -11.31 -24.65 -16.65
N PRO A 23 -10.50 -25.27 -15.77
CA PRO A 23 -10.30 -24.68 -14.46
C PRO A 23 -9.54 -23.38 -14.72
N THR A 24 -10.25 -22.25 -14.69
CA THR A 24 -9.59 -20.98 -14.49
C THR A 24 -8.95 -21.06 -13.12
N LEU A 25 -7.64 -21.33 -13.09
CA LEU A 25 -6.76 -20.97 -11.99
C LEU A 25 -6.81 -19.44 -11.91
N ALA A 26 -7.90 -18.91 -11.33
CA ALA A 26 -7.92 -17.57 -10.81
C ALA A 26 -6.95 -17.60 -9.64
N TRP A 27 -5.70 -17.22 -9.90
CA TRP A 27 -4.77 -16.83 -8.85
C TRP A 27 -5.55 -15.85 -7.97
N PRO A 28 -5.72 -16.08 -6.66
CA PRO A 28 -6.36 -15.09 -5.82
C PRO A 28 -5.58 -13.81 -6.01
N GLN A 29 -6.22 -12.76 -6.55
CA GLN A 29 -5.65 -11.43 -6.40
C GLN A 29 -5.43 -11.28 -4.90
N SER A 30 -4.18 -11.08 -4.50
CA SER A 30 -3.79 -10.81 -3.12
C SER A 30 -4.31 -9.43 -2.76
N HIS A 31 -5.64 -9.31 -2.67
CA HIS A 31 -6.31 -8.22 -2.00
C HIS A 31 -6.32 -8.59 -0.52
N GLY A 32 -5.11 -8.62 0.06
CA GLY A 32 -4.99 -8.64 1.51
C GLY A 32 -5.73 -7.43 2.09
N PRO A 33 -6.12 -7.49 3.38
CA PRO A 33 -6.64 -6.30 4.03
C PRO A 33 -5.64 -5.14 3.84
N ASN A 34 -6.20 -3.94 3.63
CA ASN A 34 -5.42 -2.74 3.39
C ASN A 34 -5.45 -1.87 4.63
N ALA A 35 -4.29 -1.33 4.99
CA ALA A 35 -4.15 -0.28 5.99
C ALA A 35 -3.96 1.08 5.30
N VAL A 36 -4.34 2.14 5.99
CA VAL A 36 -4.03 3.52 5.57
C VAL A 36 -2.85 4.03 6.36
N VAL A 37 -1.88 4.65 5.70
CA VAL A 37 -0.86 5.46 6.36
C VAL A 37 -1.23 6.93 6.15
N ASP A 38 -1.29 7.70 7.24
CA ASP A 38 -1.46 9.16 7.26
C ASP A 38 -0.18 9.82 7.79
N ILE A 39 0.54 10.52 6.91
CA ILE A 39 1.79 11.23 7.24
C ILE A 39 1.51 12.73 7.31
N ARG A 40 1.83 13.34 8.44
CA ARG A 40 1.58 14.75 8.77
C ARG A 40 2.88 15.53 8.88
N ASN A 41 2.89 16.74 8.33
CA ASN A 41 3.98 17.69 8.56
C ASN A 41 3.67 18.61 9.75
N ASP A 42 4.25 18.28 10.90
CA ASP A 42 4.16 19.04 12.16
C ASP A 42 5.49 19.75 12.50
N LEU A 43 6.28 20.11 11.48
CA LEU A 43 7.49 20.91 11.65
C LEU A 43 7.16 22.32 12.17
N PRO A 44 8.12 23.06 12.74
CA PRO A 44 7.88 24.44 13.13
C PRO A 44 7.72 25.35 11.88
N ASN A 45 6.79 26.30 11.94
CA ASN A 45 6.45 27.22 10.82
C ASN A 45 7.58 28.16 10.35
N ASN A 46 8.72 28.17 11.04
CA ASN A 46 9.81 29.11 10.77
C ASN A 46 10.85 28.57 9.77
N THR A 47 10.57 27.47 9.09
CA THR A 47 11.53 26.82 8.20
C THR A 47 11.49 27.42 6.79
N LYS A 48 12.62 27.97 6.34
CA LYS A 48 12.81 28.38 4.93
C LYS A 48 12.86 27.18 3.97
N VAL A 49 13.14 26.00 4.51
CA VAL A 49 13.30 24.74 3.78
C VAL A 49 11.99 23.95 3.86
N GLN A 50 11.54 23.42 2.73
CA GLN A 50 10.33 22.60 2.63
C GLN A 50 10.65 21.15 2.96
N LEU A 51 9.64 20.42 3.47
CA LEU A 51 9.73 18.98 3.69
C LEU A 51 9.43 18.25 2.39
N GLU A 52 10.37 17.42 1.95
CA GLU A 52 10.20 16.54 0.79
C GLU A 52 10.04 15.09 1.25
N LEU A 53 9.12 14.36 0.64
CA LEU A 53 8.78 12.97 0.98
C LEU A 53 8.73 12.09 -0.27
N GLY A 54 9.46 10.98 -0.27
CA GLY A 54 9.39 9.94 -1.30
C GLY A 54 9.10 8.59 -0.66
N CYS A 55 8.14 7.83 -1.18
CA CYS A 55 7.80 6.50 -0.67
C CYS A 55 7.94 5.45 -1.77
N ASP A 56 8.62 4.35 -1.45
CA ASP A 56 8.97 3.29 -2.38
C ASP A 56 9.58 3.84 -3.69
N LYS A 57 8.98 3.54 -4.86
CA LYS A 57 9.44 4.03 -6.17
C LYS A 57 8.74 5.32 -6.61
N SER A 58 8.00 5.98 -5.72
CA SER A 58 7.29 7.22 -6.04
C SER A 58 8.27 8.40 -6.10
N PRO A 59 8.02 9.39 -6.96
CA PRO A 59 8.78 10.64 -6.93
C PRO A 59 8.58 11.36 -5.59
N PHE A 60 9.57 12.16 -5.21
CA PHE A 60 9.47 13.03 -4.04
C PHE A 60 8.37 14.09 -4.24
N ILE A 61 7.65 14.39 -3.17
CA ILE A 61 6.63 15.42 -3.12
C ILE A 61 6.91 16.39 -1.97
N TYR A 62 6.53 17.64 -2.16
CA TYR A 62 6.55 18.65 -1.10
C TYR A 62 5.32 18.50 -0.20
N LEU A 63 5.53 18.22 1.09
CA LEU A 63 4.45 18.21 2.07
C LEU A 63 4.44 19.55 2.82
N LYS A 64 3.42 20.38 2.54
CA LYS A 64 3.25 21.68 3.20
C LYS A 64 3.03 21.52 4.71
N LEU A 65 3.33 22.57 5.45
CA LEU A 65 3.11 22.61 6.88
C LEU A 65 1.62 22.39 7.24
N CYS A 66 1.37 21.65 8.32
CA CYS A 66 0.06 21.27 8.82
C CYS A 66 -0.79 20.48 7.80
N HIS A 67 -0.22 20.07 6.67
CA HIS A 67 -0.87 19.17 5.74
C HIS A 67 -0.45 17.75 6.01
N HIS A 68 -1.33 16.84 5.60
CA HIS A 68 -1.08 15.43 5.65
C HIS A 68 -1.27 14.75 4.29
N ARG A 69 -0.71 13.55 4.18
CA ARG A 69 -0.77 12.71 2.99
C ARG A 69 -1.16 11.30 3.39
N ASN A 70 -2.18 10.78 2.72
CA ASN A 70 -2.65 9.42 2.94
C ASN A 70 -2.21 8.50 1.80
N SER A 71 -1.85 7.27 2.15
CA SER A 71 -1.57 6.19 1.19
C SER A 71 -2.11 4.86 1.69
N THR A 72 -2.67 4.07 0.78
CA THR A 72 -3.14 2.72 1.07
C THR A 72 -2.01 1.71 0.90
N ILE A 73 -1.83 0.82 1.86
CA ILE A 73 -0.77 -0.19 1.88
C ILE A 73 -1.39 -1.56 2.17
N THR A 74 -0.89 -2.60 1.51
CA THR A 74 -1.27 -4.00 1.79
C THR A 74 -0.70 -4.42 3.14
N GLU A 75 -1.54 -4.93 4.06
CA GLU A 75 -1.13 -5.17 5.46
C GLU A 75 0.03 -6.16 5.65
N ASP A 76 0.28 -7.03 4.67
CA ASP A 76 1.31 -8.06 4.71
C ASP A 76 2.66 -7.62 4.12
N GLN A 77 2.79 -6.35 3.69
CA GLN A 77 4.00 -5.84 3.06
C GLN A 77 4.56 -4.63 3.81
N ASP A 78 5.83 -4.71 4.20
CA ASP A 78 6.56 -3.56 4.72
C ASP A 78 6.74 -2.51 3.61
N SER A 79 6.64 -1.24 3.96
CA SER A 79 6.85 -0.10 3.05
C SER A 79 7.73 0.94 3.72
N LYS A 80 8.52 1.66 2.92
CA LYS A 80 9.48 2.66 3.40
C LYS A 80 9.26 4.00 2.73
N CYS A 81 9.50 5.07 3.49
CA CYS A 81 9.59 6.42 2.95
C CYS A 81 10.93 7.04 3.35
N THR A 82 11.39 7.95 2.51
CA THR A 82 12.50 8.86 2.77
C THR A 82 11.93 10.27 2.90
N ALA A 83 12.46 11.02 3.86
CA ALA A 83 12.14 12.42 4.08
C ALA A 83 13.40 13.26 4.06
N GLU A 84 13.30 14.44 3.48
CA GLU A 84 14.37 15.43 3.44
C GLU A 84 13.84 16.77 3.95
N TRP A 85 14.57 17.33 4.90
CA TRP A 85 14.38 18.65 5.48
C TRP A 85 15.76 19.24 5.77
N LEU A 86 16.44 19.67 4.70
CA LEU A 86 17.87 19.97 4.69
C LEU A 86 18.34 20.84 5.88
N PRO A 87 19.50 20.50 6.48
CA PRO A 87 20.41 19.40 6.11
C PRO A 87 19.99 18.04 6.67
N SER A 88 18.80 17.94 7.25
CA SER A 88 18.31 16.71 7.87
C SER A 88 17.67 15.78 6.84
N PHE A 89 17.89 14.49 6.98
CA PHE A 89 17.21 13.46 6.18
C PHE A 89 17.00 12.19 7.00
N THR A 90 16.06 11.35 6.59
CA THR A 90 15.93 10.00 7.16
C THR A 90 15.16 9.09 6.21
N THR A 91 15.32 7.78 6.41
CA THR A 91 14.46 6.74 5.83
C THR A 91 13.84 5.94 6.97
N TRP A 92 12.53 5.70 6.93
CA TRP A 92 11.85 4.93 7.96
C TRP A 92 10.84 3.96 7.36
N ASP A 93 10.54 2.89 8.13
CA ASP A 93 9.49 1.94 7.80
C ASP A 93 8.12 2.57 8.08
N VAL A 94 7.57 3.22 7.05
CA VAL A 94 6.28 3.91 7.12
C VAL A 94 5.14 2.95 7.46
N TYR A 95 5.26 1.70 7.04
CA TYR A 95 4.42 0.61 7.49
C TYR A 95 5.29 -0.62 7.69
N HIS A 96 5.17 -1.27 8.85
CA HIS A 96 5.85 -2.51 9.14
C HIS A 96 4.81 -3.54 9.59
N ALA A 97 4.61 -4.60 8.81
CA ALA A 97 3.57 -5.59 9.01
C ALA A 97 3.59 -6.21 10.41
N LYS A 98 4.78 -6.45 10.98
CA LYS A 98 4.91 -6.98 12.35
C LYS A 98 4.44 -6.00 13.43
N ARG A 99 4.57 -4.69 13.18
CA ARG A 99 4.18 -3.62 14.10
C ARG A 99 2.72 -3.22 13.90
N ASP A 100 2.30 -3.04 12.66
CA ASP A 100 1.11 -2.26 12.31
C ASP A 100 -0.10 -3.10 11.87
N LYS A 101 0.08 -4.40 11.62
CA LYS A 101 -1.00 -5.26 11.14
C LYS A 101 -2.19 -5.30 12.11
N GLY A 102 -3.40 -5.19 11.55
CA GLY A 102 -4.65 -5.10 12.31
C GLY A 102 -5.04 -3.68 12.73
N HIS A 103 -4.21 -2.67 12.47
CA HIS A 103 -4.56 -1.27 12.65
C HIS A 103 -5.04 -0.67 11.32
N GLN A 104 -6.29 -0.19 11.30
CA GLN A 104 -6.89 0.40 10.11
C GLN A 104 -6.12 1.63 9.60
N THR A 105 -5.52 2.40 10.51
CA THR A 105 -4.70 3.56 10.17
C THR A 105 -3.44 3.61 11.02
N VAL A 106 -2.32 3.89 10.35
CA VAL A 106 -1.03 4.17 10.95
C VAL A 106 -0.74 5.64 10.73
N TYR A 107 -0.55 6.38 11.82
CA TYR A 107 -0.29 7.80 11.77
C TYR A 107 1.19 8.09 11.99
N TRP A 108 1.72 9.01 11.18
CA TRP A 108 3.05 9.57 11.33
C TRP A 108 2.97 11.09 11.49
N SER A 109 3.65 11.61 12.51
CA SER A 109 3.80 13.04 12.77
C SER A 109 5.28 13.40 12.67
N ILE A 110 5.64 14.15 11.63
CA ILE A 110 7.01 14.57 11.37
C ILE A 110 7.27 15.86 12.12
N ARG A 111 8.17 15.82 13.10
CA ARG A 111 8.47 16.92 14.03
C ARG A 111 9.95 17.29 13.96
N LYS A 112 10.31 18.37 14.66
CA LYS A 112 11.68 18.91 14.68
C LYS A 112 12.74 17.87 15.11
N ASP A 113 12.38 16.98 16.01
CA ASP A 113 13.28 15.99 16.62
C ASP A 113 13.18 14.59 15.98
N GLY A 114 12.17 14.35 15.12
CA GLY A 114 12.06 13.12 14.36
C GLY A 114 10.61 12.73 14.04
N PHE A 115 10.41 11.42 13.91
CA PHE A 115 9.23 10.80 13.33
C PHE A 115 8.46 10.05 14.40
N TYR A 116 7.27 10.56 14.70
CA TYR A 116 6.39 10.01 15.72
C TYR A 116 5.34 9.12 15.08
N HIS A 117 5.18 7.93 15.63
CA HIS A 117 4.21 6.92 15.19
C HIS A 117 3.05 6.82 16.18
N SER A 118 1.86 6.54 15.66
CA SER A 118 0.65 6.30 16.46
C SER A 118 -0.34 5.41 15.69
N TRP A 119 -1.10 4.57 16.40
CA TRP A 119 -2.22 3.82 15.82
C TRP A 119 -3.59 4.47 16.04
N ASP A 120 -3.69 5.46 16.94
CA ASP A 120 -4.94 6.16 17.25
C ASP A 120 -4.89 7.66 16.93
N GLY A 121 -3.73 8.15 16.47
CA GLY A 121 -3.51 9.54 16.09
C GLY A 121 -3.39 10.50 17.27
N SER A 122 -3.30 10.00 18.51
CA SER A 122 -3.25 10.77 19.76
C SER A 122 -2.13 10.34 20.71
N ASN A 123 -1.81 9.04 20.78
CA ASN A 123 -0.72 8.47 21.56
C ASN A 123 0.49 8.28 20.66
N TRP A 124 1.51 9.13 20.86
CA TRP A 124 2.65 9.25 19.95
C TRP A 124 3.94 8.68 20.54
N LYS A 125 4.66 7.89 19.74
CA LYS A 125 5.99 7.37 20.09
C LYS A 125 7.02 7.77 19.04
N LEU A 126 8.11 8.40 19.45
CA LEU A 126 9.25 8.66 18.59
C LEU A 126 9.90 7.33 18.20
N LEU A 127 9.94 7.03 16.90
CA LEU A 127 10.53 5.79 16.38
C LEU A 127 11.78 6.02 15.55
N GLU A 128 11.84 7.13 14.80
CA GLU A 128 13.00 7.45 13.98
C GLU A 128 13.44 8.90 14.21
N LYS A 129 14.74 9.15 14.17
CA LYS A 129 15.30 10.49 14.28
C LYS A 129 15.74 11.01 12.93
N TRP A 130 15.89 12.33 12.86
CA TRP A 130 16.63 12.95 11.77
C TRP A 130 18.11 12.57 11.84
N TYR A 131 18.71 12.25 10.69
CA TYR A 131 20.15 12.24 10.50
C TYR A 131 20.58 13.58 9.92
N THR A 132 21.72 14.07 10.36
CA THR A 132 22.38 15.28 9.82
C THR A 132 23.80 14.90 9.45
N GLU A 133 24.29 15.41 8.32
CA GLU A 133 25.72 15.36 7.98
C GLU A 133 26.58 16.17 8.96
#